data_AF-A0AA42YDB6-F1
#
_entry.id   AF-A0AA42YDB6-F1
#
_cell.length_a   1.000
_cell.length_b   1.000
_cell.length_c   1.000
_cell.angle_alpha   90.00
_cell.angle_beta   90.00
_cell.angle_gamma   90.00
#
_symmetry.space_group_name_H-M   'P 1'
#
loop_
_entity.id
_entity.type
_entity.pdbx_description
1 polymer ?
#
loop_
_entity_poly.entity_id
_entity_poly.type
_entity_poly.pdbx_seq_one_letter_code
_entity_poly.pdbx_strand_id
1 'polypeptide(L)'
;QPTPRNCDFAPWNHTLDLHLAQAIPVRGDVNVALTLDVLNLMNFFDRDSGVLRYVNFNSAELAELEGFTAEGTPIYTLNRRVTDFPENDIFDIHNINSRWRMKMGVRLNF
;
A
#
# COMPACT_ATOMS: atom_id res chain seq x y z
N GLN A 1 4.86 -1.91 30.73
CA GLN A 1 5.74 -0.73 30.67
C GLN A 1 5.29 0.13 29.50
N PRO A 2 5.20 1.47 29.62
CA PRO A 2 4.94 2.31 28.46
C PRO A 2 6.14 2.27 27.51
N THR A 3 5.88 2.12 26.20
CA THR A 3 6.90 2.13 25.15
C THR A 3 7.55 3.53 25.05
N PRO A 4 8.88 3.62 24.81
CA PRO A 4 9.56 4.90 24.66
C PRO A 4 8.97 5.75 23.53
N ARG A 5 9.07 7.09 23.60
CA ARG A 5 8.64 7.93 22.46
C ARG A 5 9.51 7.63 21.24
N ASN A 6 8.88 7.48 20.07
CA ASN A 6 9.55 7.33 18.77
C ASN A 6 10.41 6.06 18.62
N CYS A 7 10.01 4.96 19.27
CA CYS A 7 10.76 3.69 19.20
C CYS A 7 10.38 2.80 18.00
N ASP A 8 9.29 3.11 17.29
CA ASP A 8 8.91 2.41 16.05
C ASP A 8 8.80 3.38 14.87
N PHE A 9 9.24 2.90 13.71
CA PHE A 9 9.16 3.60 12.43
C PHE A 9 8.26 2.81 11.48
N ALA A 10 7.45 3.52 10.70
CA ALA A 10 6.71 2.90 9.62
C ALA A 10 7.70 2.27 8.60
N PRO A 11 7.36 1.13 7.98
CA PRO A 11 8.20 0.49 6.98
C PRO A 11 8.46 1.43 5.78
N TRP A 12 9.65 1.31 5.20
CA TRP A 12 10.03 2.05 4.01
C TRP A 12 9.23 1.55 2.79
N ASN A 13 8.63 2.47 2.05
CA ASN A 13 7.92 2.16 0.81
C ASN A 13 8.79 2.52 -0.40
N HIS A 14 8.95 1.58 -1.32
CA HIS A 14 9.68 1.78 -2.57
C HIS A 14 8.73 1.64 -3.76
N THR A 15 8.84 2.54 -4.74
CA THR A 15 8.02 2.49 -5.96
C THR A 15 8.85 2.97 -7.15
N LEU A 16 8.77 2.25 -8.26
CA LEU A 16 9.38 2.63 -9.54
C LEU A 16 8.29 2.66 -10.60
N ASP A 17 8.20 3.77 -11.31
CA ASP A 17 7.28 3.95 -12.43
C ASP A 17 8.08 4.10 -13.73
N LEU A 18 7.56 3.55 -14.82
CA LEU A 18 8.16 3.59 -16.16
C LEU A 18 7.20 4.28 -17.14
N HIS A 19 7.74 5.24 -17.88
CA HIS A 19 7.07 5.87 -19.01
C HIS A 19 7.94 5.73 -20.27
N LEU A 20 7.38 5.17 -21.34
CA LEU A 20 7.99 5.08 -22.66
C LEU A 20 7.08 5.74 -23.68
N ALA A 21 7.63 6.66 -24.47
CA ALA A 21 6.93 7.29 -25.59
C ALA A 21 7.83 7.27 -26.82
N GLN A 22 7.31 6.75 -27.94
CA GLN A 22 8.03 6.66 -29.19
C GLN A 22 7.14 7.11 -30.35
N ALA A 23 7.61 8.09 -31.12
CA ALA A 23 7.00 8.46 -32.40
C ALA A 23 7.70 7.72 -33.53
N ILE A 24 6.93 6.96 -34.30
CA ILE A 24 7.40 6.20 -35.46
C ILE A 24 6.90 6.92 -36.72
N PRO A 25 7.79 7.45 -37.57
CA PRO A 25 7.38 8.05 -38.83
C PRO A 25 6.84 6.97 -39.77
N VAL A 26 5.66 7.20 -40.35
CA VAL A 26 5.03 6.25 -41.29
C VAL A 26 5.27 6.70 -42.72
N ARG A 27 4.83 7.92 -43.07
CA ARG A 27 5.01 8.48 -44.41
C ARG A 27 4.73 9.98 -44.44
N GLY A 28 5.65 10.76 -45.01
CA GLY A 28 5.51 12.22 -45.04
C GLY A 28 5.44 12.78 -43.62
N ASP A 29 4.46 13.66 -43.37
CA ASP A 29 4.23 14.26 -42.05
C ASP A 29 3.45 13.33 -41.09
N VAL A 30 2.98 12.17 -41.59
CA VAL A 30 2.24 11.19 -40.79
C VAL A 30 3.18 10.41 -39.88
N ASN A 31 2.90 10.46 -38.58
CA ASN A 31 3.60 9.67 -37.56
C ASN A 31 2.63 8.98 -36.60
N VAL A 32 3.06 7.83 -36.10
CA VAL A 32 2.34 7.04 -35.09
C VAL A 32 3.11 7.16 -33.78
N ALA A 33 2.50 7.78 -32.77
CA ALA A 33 3.03 7.85 -31.42
C ALA A 33 2.48 6.67 -30.60
N LEU A 34 3.41 5.86 -30.07
CA LEU A 34 3.15 4.80 -29.11
C LEU A 34 3.55 5.28 -27.73
N THR A 35 2.69 5.03 -26.73
CA THR A 35 3.00 5.30 -25.32
C THR A 35 2.75 4.06 -24.47
N LEU A 36 3.60 3.86 -23.48
CA LEU A 36 3.49 2.80 -22.49
C LEU A 36 3.79 3.39 -21.10
N ASP A 37 2.80 3.37 -20.24
CA ASP A 37 2.90 3.74 -18.83
C ASP A 37 2.82 2.46 -17.98
N VAL A 38 3.81 2.21 -17.12
CA VAL A 38 3.79 1.13 -16.12
C VAL A 38 4.02 1.73 -14.74
N LEU A 39 3.03 1.62 -13.88
CA LEU A 39 3.09 2.06 -12.49
C LEU A 39 3.40 0.89 -11.56
N ASN A 40 4.19 1.15 -10.52
CA ASN A 40 4.67 0.17 -9.56
C ASN A 40 5.34 -1.04 -10.24
N LEU A 41 6.31 -0.76 -11.12
CA LEU A 41 7.09 -1.75 -11.87
C LEU A 41 7.84 -2.71 -10.95
N MET A 42 8.29 -2.27 -9.77
CA MET A 42 8.97 -3.16 -8.81
C MET A 42 8.07 -4.35 -8.44
N ASN A 43 6.77 -4.12 -8.29
CA ASN A 43 5.79 -5.15 -7.95
C ASN A 43 5.49 -6.15 -9.08
N PHE A 44 5.98 -5.88 -10.30
CA PHE A 44 5.95 -6.84 -11.40
C PHE A 44 7.04 -7.91 -11.25
N PHE A 45 8.21 -7.54 -10.73
CA PHE A 45 9.37 -8.43 -10.56
C PHE A 45 9.42 -9.08 -9.17
N ASP A 46 9.03 -8.35 -8.13
CA ASP A 46 9.00 -8.83 -6.75
C ASP A 46 7.70 -8.38 -6.08
N ARG A 47 6.85 -9.36 -5.72
CA ARG A 47 5.53 -9.12 -5.14
C ARG A 47 5.57 -8.53 -3.74
N ASP A 48 6.72 -8.60 -3.06
CA ASP A 48 6.88 -8.11 -1.69
C ASP A 48 7.55 -6.72 -1.64
N SER A 49 8.33 -6.35 -2.66
CA SER A 49 9.07 -5.06 -2.71
C SER A 49 8.19 -3.84 -3.04
N GLY A 50 6.97 -4.02 -3.52
CA GLY A 50 6.06 -2.95 -3.93
C GLY A 50 4.80 -2.81 -3.07
N VAL A 51 4.79 -3.46 -1.90
CA VAL A 51 3.64 -3.47 -0.98
C VAL A 51 3.66 -2.20 -0.13
N LEU A 52 2.67 -1.33 -0.35
CA LEU A 52 2.53 -0.11 0.44
C LEU A 52 1.85 -0.44 1.76
N ARG A 53 2.65 -0.48 2.82
CA ARG A 53 2.20 -0.68 4.20
C ARG A 53 1.94 0.67 4.85
N TYR A 54 0.78 0.81 5.46
CA TYR A 54 0.41 2.01 6.19
C TYR A 54 -0.27 1.65 7.52
N VAL A 55 -0.13 2.54 8.50
CA VAL A 55 -0.88 2.44 9.76
C VAL A 55 -2.08 3.36 9.62
N ASN A 56 -3.29 2.81 9.73
CA ASN A 56 -4.50 3.64 9.75
C ASN A 56 -4.57 4.41 11.09
N PHE A 57 -5.08 5.64 11.04
CA PHE A 57 -5.34 6.40 12.27
C PHE A 57 -6.46 5.69 13.04
N ASN A 58 -6.26 5.39 14.33
CA ASN A 58 -7.14 4.52 15.14
C ASN A 58 -7.15 3.02 14.73
N SER A 59 -6.04 2.50 14.20
CA SER A 59 -5.89 1.09 13.75
C SER A 59 -5.93 0.03 14.85
N ALA A 60 -5.71 0.41 16.11
CA ALA A 60 -5.74 -0.49 17.26
C ALA A 60 -6.41 0.18 18.46
N GLU A 61 -7.61 -0.29 18.79
CA GLU A 61 -8.23 -0.03 20.10
C GLU A 61 -7.53 -0.93 21.13
N LEU A 62 -6.99 -0.36 22.20
CA LEU A 62 -6.14 -1.07 23.16
C LEU A 62 -6.90 -2.19 23.89
N ALA A 63 -8.18 -1.97 24.17
CA ALA A 63 -9.04 -2.91 24.87
C ALA A 63 -10.48 -2.75 24.39
N GLU A 64 -11.18 -3.85 24.20
CA GLU A 64 -12.60 -3.88 23.87
C GLU A 64 -13.40 -4.15 25.15
N LEU A 65 -14.50 -3.43 25.36
CA LEU A 65 -15.42 -3.69 26.46
C LEU A 65 -16.26 -4.92 26.12
N GLU A 66 -16.04 -6.02 26.83
CA GLU A 66 -16.73 -7.29 26.58
C GLU A 66 -18.06 -7.37 27.33
N GLY A 67 -18.21 -6.60 28.41
CA GLY A 67 -19.45 -6.52 29.17
C GLY A 67 -19.24 -6.02 30.59
N PHE A 68 -20.19 -6.33 31.47
CA PHE A 68 -20.13 -5.99 32.88
C PHE A 68 -20.35 -7.25 33.73
N THR A 69 -19.65 -7.35 34.86
CA THR A 69 -19.94 -8.39 35.87
C THR A 69 -21.32 -8.18 36.49
N ALA A 70 -21.83 -9.17 37.22
CA ALA A 70 -23.11 -9.06 37.93
C ALA A 70 -23.14 -7.89 38.94
N GLU A 71 -21.96 -7.47 39.42
CA GLU A 71 -21.77 -6.32 40.31
C GLU A 71 -21.57 -4.99 39.55
N GLY A 72 -21.70 -4.98 38.23
CA GLY A 72 -21.59 -3.78 37.39
C GLY A 72 -20.16 -3.35 37.07
N THR A 73 -19.16 -4.21 37.30
CA THR A 73 -17.76 -3.90 36.98
C THR A 73 -17.50 -4.16 35.49
N PRO A 74 -16.95 -3.20 34.71
CA PRO A 74 -16.66 -3.43 33.30
C PRO A 74 -15.54 -4.46 33.11
N ILE A 75 -15.77 -5.40 32.20
CA ILE A 75 -14.81 -6.43 31.78
C ILE A 75 -14.20 -5.98 30.46
N TYR A 76 -12.89 -5.85 30.44
CA TYR A 76 -12.13 -5.46 29.25
C TYR A 76 -11.26 -6.62 28.78
N THR A 77 -11.27 -6.86 27.47
CA THR A 77 -10.34 -7.79 26.83
C THR A 77 -9.33 -6.99 26.01
N LEU A 78 -8.04 -7.26 26.23
CA LEU A 78 -6.96 -6.60 25.50
C LEU A 78 -6.94 -7.07 24.03
N ASN A 79 -6.80 -6.13 23.11
CA ASN A 79 -6.77 -6.45 21.69
C ASN A 79 -5.49 -7.20 21.33
N ARG A 80 -5.63 -8.35 20.66
CA ARG A 80 -4.50 -9.19 20.23
C ARG A 80 -3.52 -8.49 19.29
N ARG A 81 -3.96 -7.45 18.56
CA ARG A 81 -3.09 -6.58 17.75
C ARG A 81 -2.06 -5.79 18.58
N VAL A 82 -2.31 -5.65 19.88
CA VAL A 82 -1.45 -4.92 20.82
C VAL A 82 -0.65 -5.90 21.69
N THR A 83 -1.18 -7.10 21.97
CA THR A 83 -0.53 -8.07 22.85
C THR A 83 0.34 -9.10 22.12
N ASP A 84 0.03 -9.46 20.87
CA ASP A 84 0.69 -10.54 20.10
C ASP A 84 1.37 -10.02 18.82
N PHE A 85 2.35 -9.13 19.00
CA PHE A 85 3.28 -8.75 17.93
C PHE A 85 4.33 -9.87 17.77
N PRO A 86 4.59 -10.43 16.56
CA PRO A 86 4.31 -9.90 15.22
C PRO A 86 3.19 -10.61 14.43
N GLU A 87 2.49 -11.58 15.02
CA GLU A 87 1.46 -12.38 14.32
C GLU A 87 0.22 -11.56 13.95
N ASN A 88 -0.07 -10.47 14.68
CA ASN A 88 -1.18 -9.55 14.43
C ASN A 88 -0.68 -8.11 14.26
N ASP A 89 0.15 -7.90 13.23
CA ASP A 89 0.68 -6.58 12.88
C ASP A 89 -0.44 -5.54 12.62
N ILE A 90 -0.16 -4.29 12.97
CA ILE A 90 -1.03 -3.11 12.77
C ILE A 90 -0.94 -2.52 11.36
N PHE A 91 -0.01 -2.99 10.52
CA PHE A 91 0.14 -2.51 9.15
C PHE A 91 -0.94 -3.07 8.23
N ASP A 92 -1.75 -2.17 7.68
CA ASP A 92 -2.67 -2.48 6.58
C ASP A 92 -1.92 -2.39 5.24
N ILE A 93 -2.33 -3.23 4.29
CA ILE A 93 -1.81 -3.22 2.92
C ILE A 93 -2.75 -2.42 2.02
N HIS A 94 -2.22 -1.40 1.34
CA HIS A 94 -3.01 -0.64 0.38
C HIS A 94 -3.16 -1.42 -0.95
N ASN A 95 -4.25 -2.17 -1.09
CA ASN A 95 -4.45 -3.15 -2.15
C ASN A 95 -4.31 -2.60 -3.59
N ILE A 96 -4.83 -1.41 -3.88
CA ILE A 96 -4.82 -0.86 -5.26
C ILE A 96 -3.46 -0.28 -5.68
N ASN A 97 -2.68 0.22 -4.72
CA ASN A 97 -1.37 0.80 -4.99
C ASN A 97 -0.26 -0.27 -4.90
N SER A 98 -0.52 -1.35 -4.18
CA SER A 98 0.34 -2.55 -4.10
C SER A 98 0.15 -3.50 -5.29
N ARG A 99 -0.20 -2.98 -6.47
CA ARG A 99 -0.38 -3.75 -7.72
C ARG A 99 0.30 -3.00 -8.85
N TRP A 100 0.99 -3.75 -9.72
CA TRP A 100 1.48 -3.18 -10.97
C TRP A 100 0.29 -2.83 -11.86
N ARG A 101 0.36 -1.70 -12.56
CA ARG A 101 -0.67 -1.24 -13.51
C ARG A 101 -0.01 -0.79 -14.79
N MET A 102 -0.57 -1.19 -15.92
CA MET A 102 -0.04 -0.82 -17.23
C MET A 102 -1.13 -0.16 -18.09
N LYS A 103 -0.77 0.89 -18.81
CA LYS A 103 -1.61 1.57 -19.80
C LYS A 103 -0.80 1.78 -21.08
N MET A 104 -1.35 1.34 -22.20
CA MET A 104 -0.77 1.54 -23.52
C MET A 104 -1.62 2.53 -24.32
N GLY A 105 -0.99 3.43 -25.05
CA GLY A 105 -1.63 4.43 -25.89
C GLY A 105 -1.08 4.38 -27.32
N VAL A 106 -1.95 4.67 -28.27
CA VAL A 106 -1.61 4.82 -29.69
C VAL A 106 -2.26 6.09 -30.19
N ARG A 107 -1.49 6.96 -30.87
CA ARG A 107 -1.97 8.20 -31.45
C ARG A 107 -1.43 8.36 -32.87
N LEU A 108 -2.33 8.60 -33.82
CA LEU A 108 -1.98 8.99 -35.18
C LEU A 108 -1.89 10.51 -35.25
N ASN A 109 -0.78 11.03 -35.77
CA ASN A 109 -0.59 12.44 -36.07
C ASN A 109 -0.44 12.60 -37.59
N PHE A 110 -1.03 13.65 -38.12
CA PHE A 110 -1.06 14.00 -39.54
C PHE A 110 -0.68 15.46 -39.72
#